data_AF-A0A1W2BE60-F1
#
_entry.id   AF-A0A1W2BE60-F1
#
_cell.length_a   1.000
_cell.length_b   1.000
_cell.length_c   1.000
_cell.angle_alpha   90.00
_cell.angle_beta   90.00
_cell.angle_gamma   90.00
#
_symmetry.space_group_name_H-M   'P 1'
#
loop_
_entity.id
_entity.type
_entity.pdbx_description
1 polymer ?
#
loop_
_entity_poly.entity_id
_entity_poly.type
_entity_poly.pdbx_seq_one_letter_code
_entity_poly.pdbx_strand_id
1 'polypeptide(L)'
;METKKLNTISRFLYNPKLSAITICVLCFTGMITARYLEKWFRFSDYRWIYQYGSLLSKGIVLLMIGWSFFHPLIVISEKRKQWKKYWIWILIGLLPFLYFGIMMTIAMSRTVE
;
A
#
# COMPACT_ATOMS: atom_id res chain seq x y z
N MET A 1 -22.62 -21.42 -8.65
CA MET A 1 -22.95 -21.25 -7.21
C MET A 1 -21.76 -20.72 -6.40
N GLU A 2 -20.52 -20.98 -6.80
CA GLU A 2 -19.30 -20.50 -6.12
C GLU A 2 -19.08 -18.97 -6.17
N THR A 3 -19.50 -18.30 -7.24
CA THR A 3 -19.33 -16.84 -7.41
C THR A 3 -20.10 -16.00 -6.39
N LYS A 4 -21.24 -16.51 -5.87
CA LYS A 4 -21.99 -15.87 -4.78
C LYS A 4 -21.31 -16.03 -3.41
N LYS A 5 -20.59 -17.13 -3.19
CA LYS A 5 -19.88 -17.41 -1.92
C LYS A 5 -18.65 -16.52 -1.77
N LEU A 6 -17.84 -16.39 -2.82
CA LEU A 6 -16.69 -15.48 -2.88
C LEU A 6 -17.08 -14.02 -2.60
N ASN A 7 -18.17 -13.56 -3.22
CA ASN A 7 -18.72 -12.21 -3.04
C ASN A 7 -19.32 -12.00 -1.63
N THR A 8 -19.56 -13.06 -0.86
CA THR A 8 -20.08 -12.93 0.52
C THR A 8 -18.94 -12.85 1.54
N ILE A 9 -17.83 -13.55 1.27
CA ILE A 9 -16.63 -13.55 2.14
C ILE A 9 -15.89 -12.22 2.05
N SER A 10 -15.71 -11.67 0.84
CA SER A 10 -15.12 -10.32 0.63
C SER A 10 -15.94 -9.23 1.33
N ARG A 11 -17.27 -9.38 1.26
CA ARG A 11 -18.24 -8.44 1.79
C ARG A 11 -18.32 -8.39 3.32
N PHE A 12 -17.92 -9.47 3.98
CA PHE A 12 -17.99 -9.59 5.44
C PHE A 12 -16.70 -9.15 6.14
N LEU A 13 -15.53 -9.30 5.52
CA LEU A 13 -14.25 -8.91 6.13
C LEU A 13 -13.76 -7.50 5.76
N TYR A 14 -14.25 -6.91 4.67
CA TYR A 14 -13.68 -5.66 4.17
C TYR A 14 -14.31 -4.40 4.78
N ASN A 15 -13.68 -3.91 5.86
CA ASN A 15 -14.01 -2.63 6.47
C ASN A 15 -13.19 -1.49 5.83
N PRO A 16 -13.81 -0.56 5.08
CA PRO A 16 -13.08 0.48 4.33
C PRO A 16 -12.17 1.33 5.21
N LYS A 17 -12.63 1.62 6.43
CA LYS A 17 -11.85 2.39 7.42
C LYS A 17 -10.60 1.65 7.87
N LEU A 18 -10.76 0.40 8.30
CA LEU A 18 -9.66 -0.44 8.76
C LEU A 18 -8.68 -0.69 7.62
N SER A 19 -9.17 -1.03 6.43
CA SER A 19 -8.29 -1.25 5.27
C SER A 19 -7.48 -0.01 4.90
N ALA A 20 -8.07 1.19 4.92
CA ALA A 20 -7.33 2.42 4.62
C ALA A 20 -6.21 2.66 5.67
N ILE A 21 -6.53 2.48 6.96
CA ILE A 21 -5.54 2.60 8.05
C ILE A 21 -4.44 1.54 7.88
N THR A 22 -4.80 0.29 7.62
CA THR A 22 -3.86 -0.82 7.41
C THR A 22 -2.90 -0.52 6.27
N ILE A 23 -3.41 -0.08 5.11
CA ILE A 23 -2.58 0.29 3.95
C ILE A 23 -1.59 1.40 4.34
N CYS A 24 -2.07 2.48 4.98
CA CYS A 24 -1.21 3.59 5.38
C CYS A 24 -0.13 3.14 6.37
N VAL A 25 -0.49 2.40 7.42
CA VAL A 25 0.45 1.95 8.46
C VAL A 25 1.47 0.96 7.89
N LEU A 26 1.06 -0.01 7.08
CA LEU A 26 1.99 -0.96 6.45
C LEU A 26 2.92 -0.27 5.45
N CYS A 27 2.42 0.70 4.69
CA CYS A 27 3.26 1.49 3.80
C CYS A 27 4.31 2.29 4.57
N PHE A 28 3.90 2.96 5.65
CA PHE A 28 4.80 3.78 6.47
C PHE A 28 5.85 2.92 7.19
N THR A 29 5.43 1.81 7.77
CA THR A 29 6.35 0.85 8.42
C THR A 29 7.32 0.26 7.42
N GLY A 30 6.86 -0.16 6.23
CA GLY A 30 7.73 -0.65 5.16
C GLY A 30 8.81 0.36 4.74
N MET A 31 8.45 1.65 4.62
CA MET A 31 9.41 2.71 4.31
C MET A 31 10.42 2.94 5.45
N ILE A 32 9.96 2.97 6.70
CA ILE A 32 10.82 3.15 7.86
C ILE A 32 11.79 1.97 7.98
N THR A 33 11.29 0.74 7.85
CA THR A 33 12.11 -0.47 7.94
C THR A 33 13.19 -0.48 6.85
N ALA A 34 12.85 -0.11 5.60
CA ALA A 34 13.84 -0.01 4.53
C ALA A 34 14.97 0.97 4.89
N ARG A 35 14.62 2.15 5.42
CA ARG A 35 15.60 3.19 5.81
C ARG A 35 16.41 2.80 7.04
N TYR A 36 15.80 2.11 7.99
CA TYR A 36 16.46 1.64 9.21
C TYR A 36 17.48 0.54 8.89
N LEU A 37 17.09 -0.43 8.06
CA LEU A 37 17.99 -1.48 7.59
C LEU A 37 19.20 -0.90 6.84
N GLU A 38 18.97 0.09 5.98
CA GLU A 38 20.06 0.75 5.25
C GLU A 38 21.03 1.51 6.16
N LYS A 39 20.54 2.14 7.22
CA LYS A 39 21.39 2.90 8.15
C LYS A 39 22.23 2.00 9.06
N TRP A 40 21.65 0.91 9.56
CA TRP A 40 22.29 0.07 10.58
C TRP A 40 23.10 -1.10 10.02
N PHE A 41 22.65 -1.70 8.92
CA PHE A 41 23.20 -2.97 8.43
C PHE A 41 24.02 -2.85 7.15
N ARG A 42 24.20 -1.63 6.61
CA ARG A 42 25.00 -1.40 5.40
C ARG A 42 26.50 -1.63 5.59
N PHE A 43 27.05 -1.37 6.77
CA PHE A 43 28.48 -1.52 7.09
C PHE A 43 28.76 -2.62 8.12
N SER A 44 27.77 -3.45 8.43
CA SER A 44 27.90 -4.54 9.40
C SER A 44 28.12 -5.88 8.70
N ASP A 45 28.76 -6.83 9.37
CA ASP A 45 28.99 -8.20 8.87
C ASP A 45 27.69 -8.93 8.46
N TYR A 46 26.54 -8.48 8.95
CA TYR A 46 25.22 -9.01 8.63
C TYR A 46 24.61 -8.45 7.33
N ARG A 47 25.41 -8.28 6.28
CA ARG A 47 24.98 -7.75 4.97
C ARG A 47 23.82 -8.53 4.34
N TRP A 48 23.68 -9.81 4.67
CA TRP A 48 22.55 -10.65 4.24
C TRP A 48 21.22 -10.13 4.78
N ILE A 49 21.17 -9.70 6.04
CA ILE A 49 19.96 -9.14 6.68
C ILE A 49 19.53 -7.87 5.95
N TYR A 50 20.48 -7.04 5.54
CA TYR A 50 20.21 -5.86 4.72
C TYR A 50 19.63 -6.24 3.36
N GLN A 51 20.23 -7.19 2.63
CA GLN A 51 19.73 -7.60 1.32
C GLN A 51 18.32 -8.18 1.38
N TYR A 52 18.09 -9.19 2.22
CA TYR A 52 16.77 -9.81 2.32
C TYR A 52 15.74 -8.86 2.91
N GLY A 53 16.08 -8.14 3.99
CA GLY A 53 15.17 -7.19 4.64
C GLY A 53 14.79 -6.03 3.73
N SER A 54 15.74 -5.46 3.00
CA SER A 54 15.46 -4.38 2.03
C SER A 54 14.56 -4.86 0.90
N LEU A 55 14.79 -6.08 0.38
CA LEU A 55 13.97 -6.66 -0.68
C LEU A 55 12.54 -6.94 -0.20
N LEU A 56 12.40 -7.44 1.03
CA LEU A 56 11.10 -7.70 1.68
C LEU A 56 10.34 -6.39 1.94
N SER A 57 10.99 -5.36 2.48
CA SER A 57 10.37 -4.05 2.70
C SER A 57 9.91 -3.42 1.38
N LYS A 58 10.73 -3.47 0.33
CA LYS A 58 10.34 -3.00 -1.01
C LYS A 58 9.16 -3.79 -1.56
N GLY A 59 9.16 -5.11 -1.41
CA GLY A 59 8.06 -5.99 -1.82
C GLY A 59 6.75 -5.65 -1.10
N ILE A 60 6.78 -5.45 0.22
CA ILE A 60 5.62 -5.04 1.02
C ILE A 60 5.09 -3.68 0.53
N VAL A 61 5.96 -2.70 0.32
CA VAL A 61 5.56 -1.38 -0.17
C VAL A 61 4.91 -1.49 -1.55
N LEU A 62 5.48 -2.27 -2.48
CA LEU A 62 4.89 -2.53 -3.81
C LEU A 62 3.51 -3.18 -3.71
N LEU A 63 3.35 -4.21 -2.87
CA LEU A 63 2.06 -4.86 -2.64
C LEU A 63 1.03 -3.88 -2.07
N MET A 64 1.44 -3.01 -1.13
CA MET A 64 0.56 -2.00 -0.54
C MET A 64 0.18 -0.90 -1.52
N ILE A 65 1.06 -0.51 -2.45
CA ILE A 65 0.74 0.43 -3.54
C ILE A 65 -0.31 -0.19 -4.46
N GLY A 66 -0.14 -1.46 -4.86
CA GLY A 66 -1.14 -2.18 -5.64
C GLY A 66 -2.47 -2.26 -4.90
N TRP A 67 -2.44 -2.60 -3.62
CA TRP A 67 -3.64 -2.69 -2.78
C TRP A 67 -4.33 -1.32 -2.58
N SER A 68 -3.55 -0.24 -2.49
CA SER A 68 -4.02 1.15 -2.44
C SER A 68 -4.81 1.53 -3.70
N PHE A 69 -4.41 1.04 -4.88
CA PHE A 69 -5.14 1.26 -6.13
C PHE A 69 -6.46 0.46 -6.20
N PHE A 70 -6.48 -0.78 -5.72
CA PHE A 70 -7.70 -1.59 -5.68
C PHE A 70 -8.67 -1.17 -4.56
N HIS A 71 -8.18 -0.52 -3.51
CA HIS A 71 -9.00 -0.10 -2.37
C HIS A 71 -10.24 0.73 -2.78
N PRO A 72 -10.14 1.83 -3.56
CA PRO A 72 -11.30 2.56 -4.09
C PRO A 72 -12.29 1.68 -4.86
N LEU A 73 -11.79 0.83 -5.76
CA LEU A 73 -12.61 -0.03 -6.62
C LEU A 73 -13.48 -0.97 -5.77
N ILE A 74 -12.90 -1.55 -4.71
CA ILE A 74 -13.60 -2.43 -3.79
C ILE A 74 -14.67 -1.64 -3.01
N VAL A 75 -14.34 -0.46 -2.47
CA VAL A 75 -15.31 0.34 -1.71
C VAL A 75 -16.49 0.80 -2.58
N ILE A 76 -16.24 1.18 -3.83
CA ILE A 76 -17.26 1.61 -4.79
C ILE A 76 -18.19 0.44 -5.17
N SER A 77 -17.63 -0.75 -5.38
CA SER A 77 -18.38 -1.96 -5.71
C SER A 77 -19.27 -2.42 -4.55
N GLU A 78 -18.70 -2.49 -3.34
CA GLU A 78 -19.32 -3.06 -2.14
C GLU A 78 -20.33 -2.11 -1.48
N LYS A 79 -20.03 -0.81 -1.46
CA LYS A 79 -20.80 0.22 -0.72
C LYS A 79 -21.39 1.27 -1.65
N ARG A 80 -21.77 0.90 -2.89
CA ARG A 80 -22.34 1.80 -3.92
C ARG A 80 -23.37 2.81 -3.38
N LYS A 81 -24.27 2.39 -2.49
CA LYS A 81 -25.35 3.24 -1.93
C LYS A 81 -24.87 4.23 -0.84
N GLN A 82 -23.74 3.97 -0.18
CA GLN A 82 -23.17 4.79 0.90
C GLN A 82 -21.75 5.28 0.62
N TRP A 83 -21.25 5.16 -0.63
CA TRP A 83 -19.89 5.59 -1.01
C TRP A 83 -19.61 7.00 -0.48
N LYS A 84 -20.51 7.97 -0.67
CA LYS A 84 -20.30 9.36 -0.23
C LYS A 84 -19.87 9.48 1.24
N LYS A 85 -20.36 8.59 2.12
CA LYS A 85 -19.98 8.55 3.55
C LYS A 85 -18.54 8.05 3.78
N TYR A 86 -18.02 7.22 2.88
CA TYR A 86 -16.67 6.64 2.94
C TYR A 86 -15.67 7.34 2.02
N TRP A 87 -16.05 8.44 1.37
CA TRP A 87 -15.19 9.10 0.37
C TRP A 87 -13.87 9.60 0.96
N ILE A 88 -13.87 10.11 2.19
CA ILE A 88 -12.64 10.49 2.91
C ILE A 88 -11.69 9.29 3.09
N TRP A 89 -12.24 8.11 3.35
CA TRP A 89 -11.44 6.89 3.58
C TRP A 89 -10.86 6.33 2.29
N ILE A 90 -11.60 6.45 1.18
CA ILE A 90 -11.10 6.15 -0.15
C ILE A 90 -9.91 7.06 -0.48
N LEU A 91 -10.03 8.37 -0.21
CA LEU A 91 -8.96 9.34 -0.45
C LEU A 91 -7.70 9.02 0.37
N ILE A 92 -7.87 8.71 1.66
CA ILE A 92 -6.77 8.32 2.55
C ILE A 92 -6.10 7.03 2.06
N GLY A 93 -6.90 6.03 1.68
CA GLY A 93 -6.38 4.76 1.17
C GLY A 93 -5.65 4.89 -0.17
N LEU A 94 -5.95 5.92 -0.97
CA LEU A 94 -5.30 6.24 -2.25
C LEU A 94 -4.02 7.08 -2.09
N LEU A 95 -3.82 7.70 -0.92
CA LEU A 95 -2.72 8.61 -0.65
C LEU A 95 -1.32 8.00 -0.90
N PRO A 96 -1.03 6.74 -0.53
CA PRO A 96 0.23 6.09 -0.84
C PRO A 96 0.46 5.95 -2.34
N PHE A 97 -0.55 5.53 -3.09
CA PHE A 97 -0.47 5.43 -4.55
C PHE A 97 -0.13 6.77 -5.20
N LEU A 98 -0.81 7.85 -4.78
CA LEU A 98 -0.53 9.21 -5.23
C LEU A 98 0.91 9.65 -4.92
N TYR A 99 1.38 9.41 -3.69
CA TYR A 99 2.74 9.76 -3.28
C TYR A 99 3.79 9.09 -4.17
N PHE A 100 3.67 7.78 -4.38
CA PHE A 100 4.62 7.04 -5.23
C PHE A 100 4.50 7.43 -6.71
N GLY A 101 3.29 7.69 -7.20
CA GLY A 101 3.07 8.17 -8.57
C GLY A 101 3.77 9.51 -8.84
N ILE A 102 3.61 10.48 -7.94
CA ILE A 102 4.27 11.79 -8.05
C ILE A 102 5.80 11.65 -7.97
N MET A 103 6.30 10.86 -7.00
CA MET A 103 7.73 10.61 -6.86
C MET A 103 8.34 9.97 -8.11
N MET A 104 7.63 9.04 -8.75
CA MET A 104 8.07 8.41 -9.99
C MET A 104 8.13 9.41 -11.16
N THR A 105 7.11 10.27 -11.31
CA THR A 105 7.12 11.34 -12.32
C THR A 105 8.29 12.28 -12.12
N ILE A 106 8.54 12.74 -10.88
CA ILE A 106 9.67 13.62 -10.56
C ILE A 106 11.00 12.93 -10.88
N ALA A 107 11.16 11.67 -10.48
CA ALA A 107 12.37 10.90 -10.76
C ALA A 107 12.62 10.78 -12.27
N MET A 108 11.57 10.52 -13.05
CA MET A 108 11.66 10.41 -14.49
C MET A 108 12.00 11.75 -15.16
N SER A 109 11.42 12.86 -14.70
CA SER A 109 11.77 14.20 -15.20
C SER A 109 13.24 14.55 -14.95
N ARG A 110 13.81 14.16 -13.81
CA ARG A 110 15.22 14.41 -13.49
C ARG A 110 16.23 13.56 -14.27
N THR A 111 15.79 12.45 -14.87
CA THR A 111 16.67 11.62 -15.72
C THR A 111 16.76 12.10 -17.17
N VAL A 112 15.96 13.09 -17.55
CA VAL A 112 15.91 13.66 -18.91
C VAL A 112 16.75 14.95 -19.02
N GLU A 113 17.12 15.56 -17.89
CA GLU A 113 18.10 16.64 -17.78
C GLU A 113 19.52 16.07 -17.62
#